data_AF-E2C7R8-F1
#
_entry.id   AF-E2C7R8-F1
#
_cell.length_a   1.000
_cell.length_b   1.000
_cell.length_c   1.000
_cell.angle_alpha   90.00
_cell.angle_beta   90.00
_cell.angle_gamma   90.00
#
_symmetry.space_group_name_H-M   'P 1'
#
loop_
_entity.id
_entity.type
_entity.pdbx_description
1 polymer ?
#
loop_
_entity_poly.entity_id
_entity_poly.type
_entity_poly.pdbx_seq_one_letter_code
_entity_poly.pdbx_strand_id
1 'polypeptide(L)'
;MECKNDHFRHILLFYFRKGKKATEAHKEICEVYGVGCITERTCQNWFKKFRSGDFSLKDDQRSGRPSEVDEDKMKAIIESNRHITVREIAK
;
A
#
# COMPACT_ATOMS: atom_id res chain seq x y z
N MET A 1 13.12 -0.40 4.38
CA MET A 1 13.45 0.91 3.78
C MET A 1 12.18 1.48 3.15
N GLU A 2 11.19 1.82 3.98
CA GLU A 2 9.82 2.20 3.55
C GLU A 2 9.61 3.73 3.50
N CYS A 3 10.58 4.52 3.95
CA CYS A 3 10.42 5.98 4.14
C CYS A 3 10.46 6.83 2.86
N LYS A 4 10.73 6.27 1.67
CA LYS A 4 10.85 7.06 0.44
C LYS A 4 9.50 7.42 -0.18
N ASN A 5 8.54 6.50 -0.18
CA ASN A 5 7.23 6.74 -0.81
C ASN A 5 6.33 7.63 0.07
N ASP A 6 6.36 7.43 1.39
CA ASP A 6 5.57 8.25 2.32
C ASP A 6 5.93 9.73 2.24
N HIS A 7 7.22 10.05 2.11
CA HIS A 7 7.69 11.43 1.97
C HIS A 7 7.03 12.17 0.81
N PHE A 8 7.00 11.56 -0.38
CA PHE A 8 6.36 12.17 -1.55
C PHE A 8 4.86 12.31 -1.39
N ARG A 9 4.18 11.39 -0.69
CA ARG A 9 2.74 11.49 -0.42
C ARG A 9 2.39 12.73 0.40
N HIS A 10 3.20 13.04 1.41
CA HIS A 10 3.04 14.26 2.22
C HIS A 10 3.26 15.53 1.38
N ILE A 11 4.29 15.53 0.52
CA ILE A 11 4.56 16.67 -0.38
C ILE A 11 3.42 16.85 -1.39
N LEU A 12 2.88 15.77 -1.94
CA LEU A 12 1.74 15.82 -2.86
C LEU A 12 0.50 16.38 -2.16
N LEU A 13 0.24 16.00 -0.90
CA LEU A 13 -0.86 16.54 -0.11
C LEU A 13 -0.68 18.05 0.13
N PHE A 14 0.54 18.49 0.43
CA PHE A 14 0.86 19.91 0.58
C PHE A 14 0.53 20.69 -0.71
N TYR A 15 0.98 20.19 -1.87
CA TYR A 15 0.69 20.83 -3.16
C TYR A 15 -0.79 20.81 -3.52
N PHE A 16 -1.50 19.72 -3.21
CA PHE A 16 -2.94 19.64 -3.38
C PHE A 16 -3.66 20.72 -2.58
N ARG A 17 -3.31 20.90 -1.30
CA ARG A 17 -3.88 21.95 -0.44
C ARG A 17 -3.53 23.37 -0.90
N LYS A 18 -2.39 23.55 -1.57
CA LYS A 18 -1.99 24.80 -2.23
C LYS A 18 -2.78 25.08 -3.52
N GLY A 19 -3.66 24.18 -3.95
CA GLY A 19 -4.47 24.34 -5.16
C GLY A 19 -3.71 24.10 -6.47
N LYS A 20 -2.52 23.49 -6.40
CA LYS A 20 -1.73 23.14 -7.59
C LYS A 20 -2.35 21.96 -8.33
N LYS A 21 -1.94 21.76 -9.58
CA LYS A 21 -2.26 20.55 -10.37
C LYS A 21 -1.22 19.46 -10.13
N ALA A 22 -1.60 18.20 -10.36
CA ALA A 22 -0.70 17.06 -10.20
C ALA A 22 0.56 17.17 -11.08
N THR A 23 0.42 17.72 -12.29
CA THR A 23 1.52 17.93 -13.24
C THR A 23 2.51 18.98 -12.76
N GLU A 24 2.02 20.04 -12.09
CA GLU A 24 2.86 21.08 -11.49
C GLU A 24 3.61 20.53 -10.29
N ALA A 25 2.91 19.81 -9.40
CA ALA A 25 3.53 19.15 -8.26
C ALA A 25 4.62 18.15 -8.70
N HIS A 26 4.37 17.35 -9.74
CA HIS A 26 5.37 16.43 -10.30
C HIS A 26 6.63 17.17 -10.78
N LYS A 27 6.48 18.29 -11.49
CA LYS A 27 7.61 19.10 -11.97
C LYS A 27 8.42 19.68 -10.81
N GLU A 28 7.75 20.32 -9.85
CA GLU A 28 8.42 20.92 -8.69
C GLU A 28 9.14 19.84 -7.82
N ILE A 29 8.54 18.65 -7.68
CA ILE A 29 9.18 17.53 -6.98
C ILE A 29 10.41 17.02 -7.75
N CYS A 30 10.31 16.83 -9.07
CA CYS A 30 11.44 16.37 -9.88
C CYS A 30 12.59 17.38 -9.94
N GLU A 31 12.29 18.68 -9.85
CA GLU A 31 13.29 19.75 -9.80
C GLU A 31 14.13 19.68 -8.51
N VAL A 32 13.50 19.36 -7.38
CA VAL A 32 14.18 19.27 -6.07
C VAL A 32 14.86 17.92 -5.85
N TYR A 33 14.19 16.81 -6.19
CA TYR A 33 14.63 15.45 -5.84
C TYR A 33 15.26 14.69 -7.02
N GLY A 34 15.27 15.28 -8.21
CA GLY A 34 15.80 14.67 -9.43
C GLY A 34 14.72 13.99 -10.28
N VAL A 35 15.03 13.87 -11.57
CA VAL A 35 14.14 13.26 -12.57
C VAL A 35 13.88 11.80 -12.22
N GLY A 36 12.60 11.39 -12.25
CA GLY A 36 12.20 10.00 -12.01
C GLY A 36 12.02 9.61 -10.53
N CYS A 37 12.16 10.57 -9.59
CA CYS A 37 11.89 10.32 -8.17
C CYS A 37 10.43 9.91 -7.89
N ILE A 38 9.49 10.43 -8.69
CA ILE A 38 8.08 10.03 -8.69
C ILE A 38 7.55 10.09 -10.12
N THR A 39 6.68 9.16 -10.49
CA THR A 39 6.03 9.20 -11.81
C THR A 39 4.87 10.17 -11.82
N GLU A 40 4.61 10.80 -12.97
CA GLU A 40 3.44 11.66 -13.14
C GLU A 40 2.13 10.92 -12.84
N ARG A 41 2.02 9.64 -13.26
CA ARG A 41 0.86 8.79 -12.99
C ARG A 41 0.63 8.59 -11.49
N THR A 42 1.69 8.41 -10.71
CA THR A 42 1.60 8.32 -9.25
C THR A 42 1.03 9.62 -8.68
N CYS A 43 1.51 10.78 -9.12
CA CYS A 43 1.00 12.09 -8.69
C CYS A 43 -0.49 12.24 -9.02
N GLN A 44 -0.90 11.89 -10.24
CA GLN A 44 -2.30 11.96 -10.66
C GLN A 44 -3.23 11.06 -9.82
N ASN A 45 -2.79 9.84 -9.50
CA ASN A 45 -3.55 8.90 -8.66
C ASN A 45 -3.76 9.46 -7.24
N TRP A 46 -2.72 10.02 -6.63
CA TRP A 46 -2.85 10.67 -5.31
C TRP A 46 -3.78 11.87 -5.35
N PHE A 47 -3.67 12.71 -6.37
CA PHE A 47 -4.59 13.85 -6.54
C PHE A 47 -6.03 13.41 -6.79
N LYS A 48 -6.26 12.24 -7.42
CA LYS A 48 -7.60 11.67 -7.53
C LYS A 48 -8.13 11.24 -6.16
N LYS A 49 -7.30 10.58 -5.33
CA LYS A 49 -7.62 10.18 -3.95
C LYS A 49 -7.96 11.38 -3.06
N PHE A 50 -7.16 12.44 -3.13
CA PHE A 50 -7.42 13.67 -2.38
C PHE A 50 -8.70 14.38 -2.83
N ARG A 51 -9.02 14.35 -4.13
CA ARG A 51 -10.28 14.88 -4.66
C ARG A 51 -11.52 14.10 -4.19
N SER A 52 -11.39 12.82 -3.89
CA SER A 52 -12.46 12.04 -3.26
C SER A 52 -12.56 12.25 -1.75
N GLY A 53 -11.77 13.17 -1.17
CA GLY A 53 -11.79 13.48 0.26
C GLY A 53 -10.99 12.50 1.13
N ASP A 54 -10.28 11.55 0.51
CA ASP A 54 -9.44 10.61 1.23
C ASP A 54 -8.01 11.14 1.33
N PHE A 55 -7.61 11.49 2.54
CA PHE A 55 -6.28 12.03 2.87
C PHE A 55 -5.39 11.02 3.59
N SER A 56 -5.74 9.74 3.60
CA SER A 56 -4.91 8.69 4.18
C SER A 56 -3.62 8.52 3.37
N LEU A 57 -2.48 8.80 4.02
CA LEU A 57 -1.15 8.75 3.38
C LEU A 57 -0.46 7.39 3.54
N LYS A 58 -1.00 6.52 4.40
CA LYS A 58 -0.53 5.14 4.53
C LYS A 58 -1.06 4.30 3.38
N ASP A 59 -0.30 3.28 3.01
CA ASP A 59 -0.84 2.25 2.14
C ASP A 59 -1.94 1.49 2.88
N ASP A 60 -3.04 1.22 2.18
CA ASP A 60 -4.05 0.31 2.68
C ASP A 60 -3.40 -1.07 2.90
N GLN A 61 -3.94 -1.80 3.87
CA GLN A 61 -3.53 -3.16 4.10
C GLN A 61 -3.72 -3.94 2.79
N ARG A 62 -2.61 -4.33 2.18
CA ARG A 62 -2.66 -5.08 0.92
C ARG A 62 -3.44 -6.35 1.22
N SER A 63 -4.47 -6.62 0.43
CA SER A 63 -5.02 -7.96 0.34
C SER A 63 -3.86 -8.85 -0.11
N GLY A 64 -3.28 -9.56 0.85
CA GLY A 64 -2.34 -10.63 0.56
C GLY A 64 -3.03 -11.69 -0.29
N ARG A 65 -2.28 -12.72 -0.67
CA ARG A 65 -2.91 -13.93 -1.18
C ARG A 65 -3.94 -14.40 -0.15
N PRO A 66 -5.21 -14.61 -0.52
CA PRO A 66 -6.18 -15.19 0.40
C PRO A 66 -5.59 -16.50 0.95
N SER A 67 -5.51 -16.59 2.28
CA SER A 67 -5.21 -17.85 2.94
C SER A 67 -6.46 -18.71 2.80
N GLU A 68 -6.39 -19.78 2.02
CA GLU A 68 -7.44 -20.81 1.99
C GLU A 68 -7.45 -21.69 3.25
N VAL A 69 -6.54 -21.41 4.20
CA VAL A 69 -6.37 -22.22 5.42
C VAL A 69 -7.39 -21.79 6.47
N ASP A 70 -8.29 -22.71 6.77
CA ASP A 70 -9.21 -22.65 7.92
C ASP A 70 -8.44 -23.06 9.19
N GLU A 71 -8.02 -22.07 9.97
CA GLU A 71 -7.20 -22.28 11.18
C GLU A 71 -7.92 -23.11 12.24
N ASP A 72 -9.25 -23.01 12.33
CA ASP A 72 -10.04 -23.72 13.33
C ASP A 72 -10.10 -25.22 12.99
N LYS A 73 -10.23 -25.56 11.69
CA LYS A 73 -10.11 -26.94 11.23
C LYS A 73 -8.72 -27.51 11.47
N MET A 74 -7.66 -26.74 11.20
CA MET A 74 -6.29 -27.20 11.49
C MET A 74 -6.07 -27.47 12.98
N LYS A 75 -6.54 -26.58 13.85
CA LYS A 75 -6.45 -26.78 15.31
C LYS A 75 -7.18 -28.03 15.76
N ALA A 76 -8.41 -28.26 15.29
CA ALA A 76 -9.19 -29.45 15.65
C ALA A 76 -8.51 -30.77 15.24
N ILE A 77 -7.86 -30.80 14.07
CA ILE A 77 -7.12 -31.98 13.59
C ILE A 77 -5.88 -32.25 14.47
N ILE A 78 -5.14 -31.20 14.84
CA ILE A 78 -3.93 -31.31 15.69
C ILE A 78 -4.29 -31.73 17.12
N GLU A 79 -5.39 -31.19 17.68
CA GLU A 79 -5.89 -31.57 19.01
C GLU A 79 -6.36 -33.03 19.04
N SER A 80 -6.98 -33.50 17.96
CA SER A 80 -7.45 -34.89 17.83
C SER A 80 -6.29 -35.87 17.65
N ASN A 81 -5.23 -35.48 16.92
CA ASN A 81 -4.04 -36.29 16.75
C ASN A 81 -2.77 -35.44 16.71
N ARG A 82 -2.07 -35.38 17.84
CA ARG A 82 -0.85 -34.58 18.00
C ARG A 82 0.35 -35.08 17.16
N HIS A 83 0.27 -36.29 16.64
CA HIS A 83 1.33 -36.90 15.80
C HIS A 83 1.03 -36.82 14.30
N ILE A 84 -0.05 -36.14 13.89
CA ILE A 84 -0.37 -35.99 12.47
C ILE A 84 0.71 -35.20 11.74
N THR A 85 1.02 -35.62 10.51
CA THR A 85 2.03 -34.96 9.68
C THR A 85 1.42 -33.86 8.81
N VAL A 86 2.21 -32.87 8.45
CA VAL A 86 1.78 -31.75 7.57
C VAL A 86 1.27 -32.26 6.22
N ARG A 87 1.81 -33.37 5.71
CA ARG A 87 1.35 -34.00 4.45
C ARG A 87 -0.05 -34.61 4.57
N GLU A 88 -0.43 -35.07 5.75
CA GLU A 88 -1.76 -35.62 6.01
C GLU A 88 -2.79 -34.51 6.23
N ILE A 89 -2.38 -33.37 6.80
CA ILE A 89 -3.23 -32.19 6.96
C ILE A 89 -3.48 -31.48 5.62
N ALA A 90 -2.50 -31.46 4.72
CA ALA A 90 -2.57 -30.76 3.44
C ALA A 90 -3.35 -31.51 2.33
N LYS A 91 -4.05 -32.60 2.68
CA LYS A 91 -4.76 -33.49 1.77
C LYS A 91 -6.24 -33.11 1.67
#